data_AF-A0A1F6PND5-F1
#
_entry.id   AF-A0A1F6PND5-F1
#
_cell.length_a   1.000
_cell.length_b   1.000
_cell.length_c   1.000
_cell.angle_alpha   90.00
_cell.angle_beta   90.00
_cell.angle_gamma   90.00
#
_symmetry.space_group_name_H-M   'P 1'
#
loop_
_entity.id
_entity.type
_entity.pdbx_description
1 polymer ?
#
loop_
_entity_poly.entity_id
_entity_poly.type
_entity_poly.pdbx_seq_one_letter_code
_entity_poly.pdbx_strand_id
1 'polypeptide(L)' 'MYIFEIIAKFLRDRKIKQGFLQEIETEENYEDCEHVYLAIDSTKDYLACTKCGHVIKNTYKPEKKNIFKI' A
#
# COMPACT_ATOMS: atom_id res chain seq x y z
N MET A 1 -19.61 -27.82 -23.20
CA MET A 1 -18.88 -28.74 -22.29
C MET A 1 -18.18 -27.91 -21.22
N TYR A 2 -18.23 -28.34 -19.96
CA TYR A 2 -17.81 -27.61 -18.73
C TYR A 2 -16.37 -27.03 -18.79
N ILE A 3 -15.54 -27.52 -19.71
CA ILE A 3 -14.16 -27.08 -19.95
C ILE A 3 -14.07 -25.61 -20.41
N PHE A 4 -14.98 -25.15 -21.27
CA PHE A 4 -14.93 -23.77 -21.77
C PHE A 4 -15.23 -22.73 -20.69
N GLU A 5 -16.09 -23.06 -19.72
CA GLU A 5 -16.41 -22.19 -18.59
C GLU A 5 -15.24 -22.03 -17.62
N ILE A 6 -14.48 -23.11 -17.40
CA ILE A 6 -13.28 -23.10 -16.57
C ILE A 6 -12.21 -22.20 -17.19
N ILE A 7 -12.00 -22.30 -18.51
CA ILE A 7 -11.03 -21.46 -19.23
C ILE A 7 -11.47 -19.99 -19.20
N ALA A 8 -12.75 -19.71 -19.40
CA ALA A 8 -13.29 -18.35 -19.34
C ALA A 8 -13.16 -17.72 -17.95
N LYS A 9 -13.42 -18.48 -16.87
CA LYS A 9 -13.19 -18.05 -15.48
C LYS A 9 -11.71 -17.73 -15.24
N PHE A 10 -10.82 -18.63 -15.65
CA PHE A 10 -9.38 -18.45 -15.45
C PHE A 10 -8.83 -17.19 -16.15
N LEU A 11 -9.31 -16.91 -17.38
CA LEU A 11 -8.94 -15.70 -18.12
C LEU A 11 -9.52 -14.43 -17.46
N ARG A 12 -10.75 -14.49 -16.95
CA ARG A 12 -11.40 -13.35 -16.27
C ARG A 12 -10.70 -13.03 -14.94
N ASP A 13 -10.33 -14.03 -14.15
CA ASP A 13 -9.60 -13.86 -12.89
C ASP A 13 -8.18 -13.30 -13.12
N ARG A 14 -7.52 -13.68 -14.21
CA ARG A 14 -6.23 -13.10 -14.61
C ARG A 14 -6.35 -11.63 -15.01
N LYS A 15 -7.42 -11.26 -15.73
CA LYS A 15 -7.67 -9.87 -16.13
C LYS A 15 -8.03 -8.99 -14.93
N ILE A 16 -8.77 -9.52 -13.96
CA ILE A 16 -9.07 -8.82 -12.69
C ILE A 16 -7.81 -8.66 -11.85
N LYS A 17 -6.95 -9.68 -11.76
CA LYS A 17 -5.65 -9.54 -11.08
C LYS A 17 -4.71 -8.53 -11.75
N GLN A 18 -4.72 -8.42 -13.08
CA GLN A 18 -3.94 -7.40 -13.79
C GLN A 18 -4.56 -6.00 -13.68
N GLY A 19 -5.89 -5.87 -13.63
CA GLY A 19 -6.58 -4.59 -13.41
C GLY A 19 -6.58 -4.11 -11.96
N PHE A 20 -6.37 -5.01 -10.98
CA PHE A 20 -6.26 -4.68 -9.56
C PHE A 20 -4.81 -4.37 -9.12
N LEU A 21 -3.83 -4.78 -9.92
CA LEU A 21 -2.41 -4.39 -9.77
C LEU A 21 -2.09 -3.06 -10.45
N GLN A 22 -3.08 -2.44 -11.09
CA GLN A 22 -3.10 -1.00 -11.25
C GLN A 22 -3.57 -0.42 -9.90
N GLU A 23 -2.76 -0.67 -8.86
CA GLU A 23 -2.62 0.34 -7.82
C GLU A 23 -2.46 1.66 -8.55
N ILE A 24 -3.17 2.63 -8.05
CA ILE A 24 -3.26 3.98 -8.57
C ILE A 24 -1.84 4.57 -8.54
N GLU A 25 -1.01 4.22 -9.53
CA GLU A 25 0.06 5.06 -10.05
C GLU A 25 -0.69 6.21 -10.71
N THR A 26 -1.24 7.05 -9.84
CA THR A 26 -1.31 8.46 -10.14
C THR A 26 0.13 8.83 -10.43
N GLU A 27 0.45 8.89 -11.73
CA GLU A 27 1.48 9.76 -12.27
C GLU A 27 1.12 11.20 -11.84
N GLU A 28 1.13 11.49 -10.54
CA GLU A 28 1.17 12.87 -10.11
C GLU A 28 2.61 13.28 -10.41
N ASN A 29 2.70 14.23 -11.32
CA ASN A 29 3.85 15.06 -11.58
C ASN A 29 4.18 15.82 -10.28
N TYR A 30 4.61 15.11 -9.24
CA TYR A 30 5.07 15.69 -8.00
C TYR A 30 6.41 16.32 -8.36
N GLU A 31 6.44 17.65 -8.40
CA GLU A 31 7.67 18.43 -8.27
C GLU A 31 8.59 17.71 -7.28
N ASP A 32 9.86 17.48 -7.62
CA ASP A 32 10.83 16.72 -6.83
C ASP A 32 10.78 17.12 -5.35
N CYS A 33 9.93 16.43 -4.59
CA CYS A 33 9.66 16.78 -3.21
C CYS A 33 10.66 16.01 -2.38
N GLU A 34 11.54 16.72 -1.69
CA GLU A 34 12.34 16.14 -0.61
C GLU A 34 11.39 15.80 0.56
N HIS A 35 10.81 14.60 0.49
CA HIS A 35 9.79 14.13 1.41
C HIS A 35 10.37 13.94 2.81
N VAL A 36 9.86 14.72 3.77
CA VAL A 36 10.13 14.53 5.19
C VAL A 36 8.87 13.99 5.84
N TYR A 37 8.91 12.71 6.21
CA TYR A 37 7.78 11.96 6.75
C TYR A 37 7.72 12.04 8.27
N LEU A 38 6.55 12.36 8.81
CA LEU A 38 6.24 12.34 10.24
C LEU A 38 5.03 11.44 10.53
N ALA A 39 5.02 10.88 11.73
CA ALA A 39 3.90 10.05 12.16
C ALA A 39 2.64 10.89 12.32
N ILE A 40 1.54 10.40 11.76
CA ILE A 40 0.22 11.04 11.83
C ILE A 40 -0.35 10.91 13.25
N ASP A 41 -0.02 9.83 13.94
CA ASP A 41 -0.56 9.49 15.25
C ASP A 41 0.50 8.88 16.18
N SER A 42 0.10 8.57 17.41
CA SER A 42 0.96 7.92 18.40
C SER A 42 1.25 6.45 18.08
N THR A 43 0.46 5.79 17.23
CA THR A 43 0.71 4.40 16.83
C THR A 43 1.89 4.29 15.88
N LYS A 44 2.18 5.38 15.14
CA LYS A 44 3.23 5.47 14.12
C LYS A 44 3.03 4.45 13.00
N ASP A 45 1.80 4.03 12.74
CA ASP A 45 1.49 3.05 11.68
C ASP A 45 1.56 3.67 10.28
N TYR A 46 1.22 4.94 10.17
CA TYR A 46 1.27 5.71 8.93
C TYR A 46 2.08 6.99 9.12
N LEU A 47 2.86 7.34 8.10
CA LEU A 47 3.65 8.55 8.05
C LEU A 47 3.15 9.43 6.91
N ALA A 48 3.06 10.74 7.15
CA ALA A 48 2.70 11.73 6.14
C ALA A 48 3.86 12.68 5.87
N CYS A 49 4.03 13.07 4.62
CA CYS A 49 4.96 14.14 4.25
C CYS A 49 4.44 15.48 4.78
N THR A 50 5.30 16.20 5.48
CA THR A 50 4.98 17.54 6.00
C THR A 50 4.74 18.60 4.93
N LYS A 51 5.30 18.41 3.74
CA LYS A 51 5.27 19.38 2.64
C LYS A 51 4.09 19.15 1.71
N CYS A 52 3.93 17.92 1.21
CA CYS A 52 2.93 17.59 0.18
C CYS A 52 1.77 16.72 0.70
N GLY A 53 1.84 16.19 1.93
CA GLY A 53 0.78 15.36 2.49
C GLY A 53 0.76 13.90 1.99
N HIS A 54 1.73 13.47 1.17
CA HIS A 54 1.86 12.08 0.73
C HIS A 54 1.94 11.11 1.92
N VAL A 55 1.14 10.03 1.91
CA VAL A 55 0.99 9.10 3.04
C VAL A 55 1.59 7.74 2.72
N ILE A 56 2.44 7.23 3.60
CA ILE A 56 3.08 5.91 3.50
C ILE A 56 2.83 5.07 4.76
N LYS A 57 2.88 3.74 4.61
CA LYS A 57 2.83 2.81 5.74
C LYS A 57 4.22 2.65 6.37
N ASN A 58 4.29 2.69 7.69
CA ASN A 58 5.55 2.50 8.42
C ASN A 58 5.91 1.00 8.53
N THR A 59 6.76 0.52 7.63
CA THR A 59 7.24 -0.87 7.59
C THR A 59 8.37 -1.16 8.58
N TYR A 60 9.01 -0.12 9.14
CA TYR A 60 10.14 -0.25 10.06
C TYR A 60 9.73 -0.30 11.54
N LYS A 61 8.44 -0.42 11.83
CA LYS A 61 7.94 -0.45 13.22
C LYS A 61 8.52 -1.68 13.93
N PRO A 62 9.38 -1.53 14.96
CA PRO A 62 9.84 -2.66 15.74
C PRO A 62 8.64 -3.29 16.45
N GLU A 63 8.53 -4.61 16.37
CA GLU A 63 7.49 -5.34 17.10
C GLU A 63 7.55 -4.96 18.58
N LYS A 64 6.39 -4.60 19.16
CA LYS A 64 6.28 -4.15 20.54
C LYS A 64 6.80 -5.25 21.48
N LYS A 65 8.07 -5.16 21.90
CA LYS A 65 8.57 -5.93 23.04
C LYS A 65 7.96 -5.31 24.29
N ASN A 66 7.08 -6.06 24.96
CA ASN A 66 6.51 -5.65 26.24
C ASN A 66 7.64 -5.37 27.24
N ILE A 67 7.86 -4.10 27.56
CA ILE A 67 8.86 -3.66 28.56
C ILE A 67 8.40 -3.92 30.00
N PHE A 68 7.14 -4.29 30.21
CA PHE A 68 6.54 -4.59 31.51
C PHE A 68 6.30 -6.08 31.76
N LYS A 69 7.06 -6.97 31.12
CA LYS A 69 7.05 -8.39 31.53
C LYS A 69 7.65 -8.49 32.93
N ILE A 70 6.79 -8.58 33.94
CA ILE A 70 7.06 -9.02 35.31
C ILE A 70 6.57 -10.46 35.45
#